data_AF-A0A967NTI7-F1
#
_entry.id   AF-A0A967NTI7-F1
#
_cell.length_a   1.000
_cell.length_b   1.000
_cell.length_c   1.000
_cell.angle_alpha   90.00
_cell.angle_beta   90.00
_cell.angle_gamma   90.00
#
_symmetry.space_group_name_H-M   'P 1'
#
loop_
_entity.id
_entity.type
_entity.pdbx_description
1 polymer ?
#
loop_
_entity_poly.entity_id
_entity_poly.type
_entity_poly.pdbx_seq_one_letter_code
_entity_poly.pdbx_strand_id
1 'polypeptide(L)'
;TGRWTCPECGHMYHEEFNPPVEDLVCDNDGAELYQREDDKPETVKNRISVYREQTQPLIDYYEKQGVLTEIDGDQEISEVTDELLSILS
;
A
#
# COMPACT_ATOMS: atom_id res chain seq x y z
N THR A 1 13.09 1.22 -0.90
CA THR A 1 12.15 1.84 -1.85
C THR A 1 12.12 0.91 -3.04
N GLY A 2 10.96 0.42 -3.46
CA GLY A 2 10.86 -0.52 -4.58
C GLY A 2 9.48 -0.52 -5.24
N ARG A 3 8.67 0.52 -4.97
CA ARG A 3 7.31 0.64 -5.53
C ARG A 3 7.37 1.26 -6.91
N TRP A 4 6.68 0.63 -7.84
CA TRP A 4 6.47 1.09 -9.21
C TRP A 4 4.97 1.24 -9.48
N THR A 5 4.59 2.19 -10.31
CA THR A 5 3.19 2.49 -10.62
C THR A 5 3.00 2.61 -12.11
N CYS A 6 1.95 1.98 -12.64
CA CYS A 6 1.53 2.20 -14.02
C CYS A 6 0.81 3.57 -14.14
N PRO A 7 1.20 4.44 -15.09
CA PRO A 7 0.55 5.75 -15.26
C PRO A 7 -0.85 5.66 -15.86
N GLU A 8 -1.16 4.57 -16.58
CA GLU A 8 -2.43 4.41 -17.31
C GLU A 8 -3.50 3.72 -16.44
N CYS A 9 -3.23 2.52 -15.91
CA CYS A 9 -4.20 1.79 -15.10
C CYS A 9 -4.03 1.96 -13.58
N GLY A 10 -2.93 2.58 -13.11
CA GLY A 10 -2.67 2.79 -11.68
C GLY A 10 -2.27 1.54 -10.90
N HIS A 11 -2.06 0.40 -11.57
CA HIS A 11 -1.59 -0.82 -10.92
C HIS A 11 -0.22 -0.60 -10.25
N MET A 12 -0.05 -1.18 -9.07
CA MET A 12 1.13 -1.01 -8.24
C MET A 12 1.94 -2.30 -8.18
N TYR A 13 3.24 -2.17 -8.37
CA TYR A 13 4.21 -3.24 -8.31
C TYR A 13 5.23 -2.99 -7.20
N HIS A 14 5.86 -4.05 -6.71
CA HIS A 14 7.01 -3.98 -5.83
C HIS A 14 8.12 -4.90 -6.33
N GLU A 15 9.35 -4.40 -6.45
CA GLU A 15 10.50 -5.12 -7.00
C GLU A 15 10.71 -6.53 -6.42
N GLU A 16 10.44 -6.72 -5.12
CA GLU A 16 10.63 -8.01 -4.43
C GLU A 16 9.32 -8.79 -4.17
N PHE A 17 8.23 -8.10 -3.83
CA PHE A 17 7.01 -8.74 -3.30
C PHE A 17 5.90 -8.88 -4.34
N ASN A 18 5.93 -8.08 -5.40
CA ASN A 18 4.97 -8.13 -6.50
C ASN A 18 5.61 -7.55 -7.78
N PRO A 19 6.67 -8.19 -8.32
CA PRO A 19 7.36 -7.69 -9.51
C PRO A 19 6.49 -7.82 -10.76
N PRO A 20 6.65 -6.94 -11.75
CA PRO A 20 6.03 -7.15 -13.06
C PRO A 20 6.64 -8.37 -13.76
N VAL A 21 5.95 -8.92 -14.76
CA VAL A 21 6.46 -10.05 -15.56
C VAL A 21 7.62 -9.61 -16.44
N GLU A 22 7.51 -8.42 -17.04
CA GLU A 22 8.59 -7.77 -17.78
C GLU A 22 9.07 -6.54 -17.01
N ASP A 23 10.40 -6.38 -16.89
CA ASP A 23 11.00 -5.28 -16.15
C ASP A 23 10.49 -3.92 -16.65
N LEU A 24 9.97 -3.12 -15.72
CA LEU A 24 9.45 -1.76 -15.95
C LEU A 24 8.26 -1.67 -16.92
N VAL A 25 7.56 -2.77 -17.18
CA VAL A 25 6.37 -2.81 -18.04
C VAL A 25 5.16 -3.27 -17.25
N CYS A 26 4.02 -2.59 -17.42
CA CYS A 26 2.77 -3.02 -16.79
C CYS A 26 2.19 -4.26 -17.47
N ASP A 27 1.89 -5.29 -16.68
CA ASP A 27 1.30 -6.55 -17.16
C ASP A 27 -0.13 -6.40 -17.69
N ASN A 28 -0.83 -5.29 -17.38
CA ASN A 28 -2.22 -5.07 -17.76
C ASN A 28 -2.37 -4.34 -19.10
N ASP A 29 -1.51 -3.36 -19.37
CA ASP A 29 -1.66 -2.42 -20.49
C ASP A 29 -0.37 -2.15 -21.27
N GLY A 30 0.77 -2.68 -20.82
CA GLY A 30 2.07 -2.54 -21.48
C GLY A 30 2.73 -1.17 -21.32
N ALA A 31 2.18 -0.27 -20.48
CA ALA A 31 2.78 1.04 -20.24
C ALA A 31 4.07 0.93 -19.42
N GLU A 32 5.00 1.88 -19.63
CA GLU A 32 6.23 1.98 -18.86
C GLU A 32 5.92 2.41 -17.42
N LEU A 33 6.42 1.63 -16.46
CA LEU A 33 6.23 1.90 -15.04
C LEU A 33 7.12 3.07 -14.60
N TYR A 34 6.63 3.86 -13.65
CA TYR A 34 7.41 4.93 -13.04
C TYR A 34 7.45 4.80 -11.52
N GLN A 35 8.52 5.32 -10.93
CA GLN A 35 8.63 5.49 -9.49
C GLN A 35 8.14 6.90 -9.12
N ARG A 36 7.24 6.97 -8.13
CA ARG A 36 6.65 8.25 -7.73
C ARG A 36 7.66 9.09 -6.95
N GLU A 37 7.59 10.41 -7.09
CA GLU A 37 8.50 11.34 -6.40
C GLU A 37 8.38 11.27 -4.86
N ASP A 38 7.22 10.88 -4.36
CA ASP A 38 6.94 10.78 -2.92
C ASP A 38 7.50 9.51 -2.26
N ASP A 39 8.13 8.63 -3.05
CA ASP A 39 8.83 7.44 -2.56
C ASP A 39 10.31 7.70 -2.24
N LYS A 40 10.80 8.94 -2.39
CA LYS A 40 12.15 9.33 -1.95
C LYS A 40 12.29 9.20 -0.42
N PRO A 41 13.45 8.76 0.12
CA PRO A 41 13.62 8.48 1.54
C PRO A 41 13.25 9.65 2.47
N GLU A 42 13.61 10.87 2.08
CA GLU A 42 13.28 12.11 2.81
C GLU A 42 11.77 12.37 2.87
N THR A 43 11.06 12.15 1.76
CA THR A 43 9.61 12.30 1.66
C THR A 43 8.89 11.23 2.47
N VAL A 44 9.38 9.97 2.42
CA VAL A 44 8.83 8.87 3.22
C VAL A 44 8.92 9.17 4.71
N LYS A 45 10.07 9.67 5.19
CA LYS A 45 10.25 10.04 6.60
C LYS A 45 9.26 11.13 7.03
N ASN A 46 9.09 12.16 6.20
CA ASN A 46 8.12 13.23 6.48
C ASN A 46 6.68 12.68 6.54
N ARG A 47 6.30 11.81 5.58
CA ARG A 47 4.97 11.18 5.56
C ARG A 47 4.69 10.34 6.79
N ILE A 48 5.68 9.59 7.29
CA ILE A 48 5.52 8.82 8.54
C ILE A 48 5.31 9.75 9.74
N SER A 49 6.03 10.88 9.82
CA SER A 49 5.80 11.87 10.89
C SER A 49 4.39 12.43 10.84
N VAL A 50 3.95 12.87 9.66
CA VAL A 50 2.60 13.42 9.46
C VAL A 50 1.52 12.38 9.78
N TYR A 51 1.70 11.12 9.37
CA TYR A 51 0.79 10.03 9.71
C TYR A 51 0.65 9.87 11.23
N ARG A 52 1.77 9.83 11.97
CA ARG A 52 1.76 9.70 13.44
C ARG A 52 1.08 10.88 14.12
N GLU A 53 1.28 12.09 13.62
CA GLU A 53 0.73 13.31 14.20
C GLU A 53 -0.76 13.50 13.88
N GLN A 54 -1.20 13.16 12.67
CA GLN A 54 -2.51 13.57 12.16
C GLN A 54 -3.47 12.40 11.88
N THR A 55 -2.95 11.22 11.53
CA THR A 55 -3.76 10.07 11.11
C THR A 55 -3.87 9.01 12.19
N GLN A 56 -2.79 8.72 12.92
CA GLN A 56 -2.78 7.73 13.99
C GLN A 56 -3.83 8.00 15.10
N PRO A 57 -4.13 9.26 15.51
CA PRO A 57 -5.20 9.53 16.46
C PRO A 57 -6.61 9.09 16.00
N LEU A 58 -6.80 8.83 14.71
CA LEU A 58 -8.06 8.29 14.19
C LEU A 58 -8.29 6.83 14.61
N ILE A 59 -7.24 6.08 14.96
CA ILE A 59 -7.35 4.72 15.51
C ILE A 59 -8.19 4.77 16.79
N ASP A 60 -7.79 5.58 17.77
CA ASP A 60 -8.52 5.80 19.02
C ASP A 60 -9.98 6.26 18.78
N TYR A 61 -10.21 7.05 17.73
CA TYR A 61 -11.54 7.56 17.39
C TYR A 61 -12.49 6.45 16.92
N TYR A 62 -12.02 5.53 16.06
CA TYR A 62 -12.82 4.40 15.58
C TYR A 62 -12.90 3.25 16.58
N GLU A 63 -11.87 3.04 17.39
CA GLU A 63 -11.88 2.08 18.49
C GLU A 63 -12.97 2.43 19.53
N LYS A 64 -13.09 3.71 19.91
CA LYS A 64 -14.15 4.19 20.81
C LYS A 64 -15.57 4.00 20.27
N GLN A 65 -15.73 3.89 18.96
CA GLN A 65 -17.02 3.61 18.32
C GLN A 65 -17.31 2.11 18.22
N GLY A 66 -16.32 1.25 18.50
CA GLY A 66 -16.45 -0.20 18.38
C GLY A 66 -16.57 -0.69 16.94
N VAL A 67 -16.09 0.10 15.97
CA VAL A 67 -16.16 -0.21 14.52
C VAL A 67 -14.79 -0.47 13.91
N LEU A 68 -13.72 -0.42 14.71
CA LEU A 68 -12.38 -0.72 14.26
C LEU A 68 -12.12 -2.23 14.32
N THR A 69 -11.57 -2.77 13.24
CA THR A 69 -10.97 -4.11 13.22
C THR A 69 -9.53 -3.98 12.75
N GLU A 70 -8.61 -4.57 13.49
CA GLU A 70 -7.18 -4.59 13.15
C GLU A 70 -6.87 -5.85 12.34
N ILE A 71 -6.02 -5.68 11.32
CA ILE A 71 -5.52 -6.75 10.45
C ILE A 71 -4.02 -6.57 10.36
N ASP A 72 -3.28 -7.67 10.46
CA ASP A 72 -1.83 -7.66 10.34
C ASP A 72 -1.41 -7.60 8.86
N GLY A 73 -0.83 -6.47 8.46
CA GLY A 73 -0.39 -6.22 7.10
C GLY A 73 1.01 -6.74 6.76
N ASP A 74 1.71 -7.40 7.68
CA ASP A 74 3.07 -7.96 7.46
C ASP A 74 3.03 -9.42 6.96
N GLN A 75 1.87 -9.87 6.47
CA GLN A 75 1.61 -11.21 5.94
C GLN A 75 1.60 -11.24 4.41
N GLU A 76 1.50 -12.44 3.83
CA GLU A 76 1.36 -12.61 2.38
C GLU A 76 0.09 -11.95 1.86
N ILE A 77 0.13 -11.41 0.63
CA ILE A 77 -0.99 -10.66 0.02
C ILE A 77 -2.30 -11.48 0.04
N SER A 78 -2.22 -12.78 -0.21
CA SER A 78 -3.39 -13.68 -0.16
C SER A 78 -3.96 -13.83 1.24
N GLU A 79 -3.11 -13.92 2.27
CA GLU A 79 -3.55 -14.08 3.66
C GLU A 79 -4.26 -12.82 4.16
N VAL A 80 -3.68 -11.64 3.89
CA VAL A 80 -4.30 -10.35 4.20
C VAL A 80 -5.65 -10.19 3.49
N THR A 81 -5.73 -10.64 2.23
CA THR A 81 -6.98 -10.57 1.45
C THR A 81 -8.07 -11.47 2.03
N ASP A 82 -7.72 -12.69 2.42
CA ASP A 82 -8.67 -13.65 3.02
C ASP A 82 -9.18 -13.15 4.39
N GLU A 83 -8.29 -12.60 5.22
CA GLU A 83 -8.67 -12.01 6.51
C GLU A 83 -9.64 -10.84 6.33
N LEU A 84 -9.32 -9.91 5.41
CA LEU A 84 -10.20 -8.78 5.05
C LEU A 84 -11.61 -9.24 4.64
N LEU A 85 -11.71 -10.26 3.77
CA LEU A 85 -13.00 -10.76 3.31
C LEU A 85 -13.82 -11.43 4.42
N SER A 86 -13.14 -12.10 5.37
CA SER A 86 -13.78 -12.77 6.50
C SER A 86 -14.45 -11.81 7.50
N ILE A 87 -13.97 -10.58 7.59
CA ILE A 87 -14.51 -9.54 8.47
C ILE A 87 -15.75 -8.87 7.84
N LEU A 88 -15.82 -8.81 6.51
CA LEU A 88 -16.91 -8.16 5.76
C LEU A 88 -18.11 -9.08 5.50
N SER A 89 -17.94 -10.39 5.66
CA SER A 89 -18.97 -11.42 5.49
C SER A 89 -19.84 -11.59 6.73
#